data_AF-A0A8J3Z274-F1
#
_entry.id   AF-A0A8J3Z274-F1
#
_cell.length_a   1.000
_cell.length_b   1.000
_cell.length_c   1.000
_cell.angle_alpha   90.00
_cell.angle_beta   90.00
_cell.angle_gamma   90.00
#
_symmetry.space_group_name_H-M   'P 1'
#
loop_
_entity.id
_entity.type
_entity.pdbx_description
1 polymer ?
#
loop_
_entity_poly.entity_id
_entity_poly.type
_entity_poly.pdbx_seq_one_letter_code
_entity_poly.pdbx_strand_id
1 'polypeptide(L)'
;MESIGADMARIITGLTKALQEAGRADETARSIATRAAHAGLAGIAQNMAHVYQVTEQVRADINAATDEASNVVTSAAGVPSKTTPPQTVAALSALDASLAALHGNLGAILGELSKARQAAITVLRGGRPGPMLAALDAVRATLTTTVGIVNRTRQDVTAAVAQATSLGDPGGGFAAGRATADLTADEQTRIRPMLPVTEGWTRVDAKDTPSHVRDAAADFKPRFDKDPRETVVIYDGDKHVSGGRRQYQTMADDLDSGRILRPDGRPYPHVPDHFVVHPEMRVAATMRKRNLTDAEIVVDNTMCGSRGFDRDDALTCENYLPGAMPVNSRMTVWVTVDGGRTFHRKTIIGTGTLIRR
;
A
#
# COMPACT_ATOMS: atom_id res chain seq x y z
N MET A 1 3.76 -3.93 -19.34
CA MET A 1 2.55 -4.04 -20.20
C MET A 1 2.02 -5.46 -20.25
N GLU A 2 2.85 -6.47 -20.51
CA GLU A 2 2.42 -7.88 -20.51
C GLU A 2 1.83 -8.33 -19.16
N SER A 3 2.45 -7.92 -18.04
CA SER A 3 1.94 -8.17 -16.68
C SER A 3 0.54 -7.57 -16.45
N ILE A 4 0.34 -6.32 -16.89
CA ILE A 4 -0.94 -5.60 -16.79
C ILE A 4 -2.03 -6.34 -17.58
N GLY A 5 -1.74 -6.77 -18.81
CA GLY A 5 -2.68 -7.56 -19.61
C GLY A 5 -3.08 -8.88 -18.94
N ALA A 6 -2.12 -9.62 -18.39
CA ALA A 6 -2.38 -10.86 -17.68
C ALA A 6 -3.16 -10.66 -16.36
N ASP A 7 -2.92 -9.55 -15.66
CA ASP A 7 -3.71 -9.15 -14.49
C ASP A 7 -5.16 -8.84 -14.87
N MET A 8 -5.39 -8.11 -15.95
CA MET A 8 -6.75 -7.78 -16.40
C MET A 8 -7.57 -9.00 -16.76
N ALA A 9 -6.98 -9.97 -17.47
CA ALA A 9 -7.64 -11.23 -17.77
C ALA A 9 -8.05 -11.99 -16.48
N ARG A 10 -7.20 -11.93 -15.44
CA ARG A 10 -7.51 -12.50 -14.12
C ARG A 10 -8.60 -11.74 -13.39
N ILE A 11 -8.65 -10.40 -13.51
CA ILE A 11 -9.73 -9.57 -12.95
C ILE A 11 -11.08 -9.98 -13.55
N ILE A 12 -11.19 -10.04 -14.89
CA ILE A 12 -12.41 -10.44 -15.59
C ILE A 12 -12.82 -11.85 -15.17
N THR A 13 -11.88 -12.80 -15.16
CA THR A 13 -12.14 -14.18 -14.73
C THR A 13 -12.69 -14.24 -13.29
N GLY A 14 -12.09 -13.45 -12.38
CA GLY A 14 -12.54 -13.34 -10.99
C GLY A 14 -13.95 -12.77 -10.87
N LEU A 15 -14.28 -11.72 -11.63
CA LEU A 15 -15.63 -11.12 -11.65
C LEU A 15 -16.67 -12.08 -12.21
N THR A 16 -16.38 -12.76 -13.33
CA THR A 16 -17.28 -13.80 -13.89
C THR A 16 -17.53 -14.92 -12.88
N LYS A 17 -16.49 -15.38 -12.17
CA LYS A 17 -16.65 -16.38 -11.12
C LYS A 17 -17.51 -15.86 -9.96
N ALA A 18 -17.28 -14.63 -9.51
CA ALA A 18 -18.09 -14.01 -8.44
C ALA A 18 -19.57 -13.89 -8.86
N LEU A 19 -19.85 -13.57 -10.12
CA LEU A 19 -21.20 -13.51 -10.66
C LEU A 19 -21.90 -14.89 -10.62
N GLN A 20 -21.19 -15.96 -10.98
CA GLN A 20 -21.70 -17.33 -10.87
C GLN A 20 -21.98 -17.73 -9.42
N GLU A 21 -21.07 -17.39 -8.49
CA GLU A 21 -21.26 -17.65 -7.06
C GLU A 21 -22.44 -16.87 -6.48
N ALA A 22 -22.62 -15.61 -6.91
CA ALA A 22 -23.74 -14.79 -6.49
C ALA A 22 -25.08 -15.33 -7.03
N GLY A 23 -25.09 -15.92 -8.24
CA GLY A 23 -26.23 -16.68 -8.75
C GLY A 23 -26.62 -17.86 -7.85
N ARG A 24 -25.64 -18.64 -7.38
CA ARG A 24 -25.89 -19.76 -6.43
C ARG A 24 -26.41 -19.27 -5.07
N ALA A 25 -25.92 -18.12 -4.60
CA ALA A 25 -26.41 -17.51 -3.36
C ALA A 25 -27.89 -17.07 -3.49
N ASP A 26 -28.27 -16.47 -4.61
CA ASP A 26 -29.66 -16.10 -4.93
C ASP A 26 -30.58 -17.35 -5.00
N GLU A 27 -30.17 -18.40 -5.72
CA GLU A 27 -30.90 -19.67 -5.76
C GLU A 27 -31.10 -20.29 -4.37
N THR A 28 -30.06 -20.23 -3.53
CA THR A 28 -30.11 -20.70 -2.14
C THR A 28 -31.10 -19.89 -1.31
N ALA A 29 -31.08 -18.56 -1.44
CA ALA A 29 -32.01 -17.67 -0.73
C ALA A 29 -33.46 -17.96 -1.12
N ARG A 30 -33.74 -18.11 -2.42
CA ARG A 30 -35.08 -18.45 -2.95
C ARG A 30 -35.55 -19.81 -2.45
N SER A 31 -34.68 -20.83 -2.49
CA SER A 31 -35.00 -22.17 -1.96
C SER A 31 -35.38 -22.14 -0.48
N ILE A 32 -34.66 -21.35 0.34
CA ILE A 32 -34.99 -21.17 1.75
C ILE A 32 -36.34 -20.46 1.92
N ALA A 33 -36.59 -19.37 1.17
CA ALA A 33 -37.84 -18.63 1.24
C ALA A 33 -39.05 -19.52 0.89
N THR A 34 -38.97 -20.30 -0.19
CA THR A 34 -40.03 -21.24 -0.60
C THR A 34 -40.30 -22.30 0.47
N ARG A 35 -39.25 -22.92 1.03
CA ARG A 35 -39.43 -23.90 2.12
C ARG A 35 -40.03 -23.29 3.38
N ALA A 36 -39.60 -22.08 3.75
CA ALA A 36 -40.14 -21.37 4.89
C ALA A 36 -41.63 -21.06 4.69
N ALA A 37 -42.03 -20.62 3.49
CA ALA A 37 -43.43 -20.39 3.15
C ALA A 37 -44.28 -21.67 3.25
N HIS A 38 -43.81 -22.79 2.70
CA HIS A 38 -44.50 -24.08 2.81
C HIS A 38 -44.62 -24.59 4.26
N ALA A 39 -43.67 -24.24 5.12
CA ALA A 39 -43.71 -24.58 6.54
C ALA A 39 -44.54 -23.60 7.39
N GLY A 40 -45.20 -22.61 6.79
CA GLY A 40 -45.97 -21.59 7.52
C GLY A 40 -45.12 -20.53 8.24
N LEU A 41 -43.82 -20.47 7.95
CA LEU A 41 -42.87 -19.54 8.56
C LEU A 41 -42.81 -18.22 7.78
N ALA A 42 -43.96 -17.52 7.69
CA ALA A 42 -44.13 -16.33 6.85
C ALA A 42 -43.07 -15.23 7.10
N GLY A 43 -42.69 -15.00 8.36
CA GLY A 43 -41.66 -14.02 8.70
C GLY A 43 -40.27 -14.35 8.14
N ILE A 44 -39.89 -15.64 8.10
CA ILE A 44 -38.62 -16.05 7.48
C ILE A 44 -38.71 -15.89 5.97
N ALA A 45 -39.83 -16.31 5.35
CA ALA A 45 -40.02 -16.15 3.90
C ALA A 45 -39.94 -14.68 3.47
N GLN A 46 -40.60 -13.77 4.19
CA GLN A 46 -40.58 -12.33 3.90
C GLN A 46 -39.20 -11.73 4.10
N ASN A 47 -38.49 -12.05 5.18
CA ASN A 47 -37.16 -11.46 5.40
C ASN A 47 -36.09 -12.08 4.49
N MET A 48 -36.25 -13.33 4.06
CA MET A 48 -35.43 -13.89 2.97
C MET A 48 -35.71 -13.19 1.64
N ALA A 49 -36.87 -12.55 1.49
CA ALA A 49 -37.15 -11.75 0.32
C ALA A 49 -36.18 -10.57 0.19
N HIS A 50 -35.91 -9.92 1.31
CA HIS A 50 -34.91 -8.86 1.38
C HIS A 50 -33.49 -9.39 1.08
N VAL A 51 -33.13 -10.57 1.59
CA VAL A 51 -31.83 -11.19 1.31
C VAL A 51 -31.63 -11.44 -0.18
N TYR A 52 -32.65 -11.97 -0.90
CA TYR A 52 -32.50 -12.19 -2.34
C TYR A 52 -32.42 -10.88 -3.12
N GLN A 53 -33.16 -9.83 -2.74
CA GLN A 53 -33.10 -8.51 -3.39
C GLN A 53 -31.68 -7.92 -3.30
N VAL A 54 -31.03 -8.03 -2.14
CA VAL A 54 -29.65 -7.58 -1.97
C VAL A 54 -28.70 -8.42 -2.82
N THR A 55 -28.87 -9.76 -2.89
CA THR A 55 -28.02 -10.59 -3.77
C THR A 55 -28.25 -10.31 -5.25
N GLU A 56 -29.45 -9.94 -5.66
CA GLU A 56 -29.78 -9.53 -7.03
C GLU A 56 -29.08 -8.20 -7.38
N GLN A 57 -29.12 -7.21 -6.49
CA GLN A 57 -28.37 -5.97 -6.66
C GLN A 57 -26.85 -6.23 -6.74
N VAL A 58 -26.31 -7.06 -5.85
CA VAL A 58 -24.89 -7.46 -5.88
C VAL A 58 -24.53 -8.11 -7.23
N ARG A 59 -25.40 -8.94 -7.82
CA ARG A 59 -25.17 -9.52 -9.15
C ARG A 59 -25.14 -8.44 -10.24
N ALA A 60 -26.09 -7.50 -10.21
CA ALA A 60 -26.12 -6.39 -11.16
C ALA A 60 -24.85 -5.55 -11.07
N ASP A 61 -24.39 -5.25 -9.85
CA ASP A 61 -23.18 -4.48 -9.61
C ASP A 61 -21.90 -5.22 -10.05
N ILE A 62 -21.81 -6.54 -9.82
CA ILE A 62 -20.70 -7.37 -10.33
C ILE A 62 -20.70 -7.39 -11.86
N ASN A 63 -21.88 -7.45 -12.50
CA ASN A 63 -21.98 -7.40 -13.94
C ASN A 63 -21.50 -6.05 -14.48
N ALA A 64 -21.95 -4.93 -13.90
CA ALA A 64 -21.49 -3.60 -14.25
C ALA A 64 -19.96 -3.44 -14.07
N ALA A 65 -19.40 -3.99 -12.99
CA ALA A 65 -17.96 -4.03 -12.77
C ALA A 65 -17.20 -4.88 -13.82
N THR A 66 -17.85 -5.93 -14.35
CA THR A 66 -17.29 -6.76 -15.44
C THR A 66 -17.24 -5.99 -16.76
N ASP A 67 -18.29 -5.22 -17.05
CA ASP A 67 -18.35 -4.34 -18.22
C ASP A 67 -17.30 -3.23 -18.11
N GLU A 68 -17.16 -2.62 -16.94
CA GLU A 68 -16.13 -1.62 -16.65
C GLU A 68 -14.71 -2.20 -16.83
N ALA A 69 -14.44 -3.39 -16.28
CA ALA A 69 -13.16 -4.06 -16.47
C ALA A 69 -12.87 -4.36 -17.95
N SER A 70 -13.88 -4.74 -18.73
CA SER A 70 -13.73 -4.98 -20.17
C SER A 70 -13.42 -3.69 -20.96
N ASN A 71 -14.03 -2.57 -20.57
CA ASN A 71 -13.72 -1.25 -21.11
C ASN A 71 -12.29 -0.81 -20.76
N VAL A 72 -11.82 -1.15 -19.56
CA VAL A 72 -10.43 -0.93 -19.13
C VAL A 72 -9.45 -1.71 -20.02
N VAL A 73 -9.73 -2.99 -20.29
CA VAL A 73 -8.91 -3.80 -21.20
C VAL A 73 -8.85 -3.20 -22.60
N THR A 74 -10.00 -2.80 -23.13
CA THR A 74 -10.10 -2.17 -24.46
C THR A 74 -9.28 -0.88 -24.52
N SER A 75 -9.36 -0.05 -23.47
CA SER A 75 -8.59 1.19 -23.36
C SER A 75 -7.08 0.93 -23.30
N ALA A 76 -6.66 -0.09 -22.53
CA ALA A 76 -5.26 -0.48 -22.41
C ALA A 76 -4.70 -1.04 -23.73
N ALA A 77 -5.49 -1.85 -24.45
CA ALA A 77 -5.11 -2.39 -25.77
C ALA A 77 -5.04 -1.29 -26.84
N GLY A 78 -5.80 -0.21 -26.68
CA GLY A 78 -5.82 0.93 -27.57
C GLY A 78 -4.56 1.81 -27.51
N VAL A 79 -3.65 1.61 -26.54
CA VAL A 79 -2.41 2.38 -26.42
C VAL A 79 -1.39 1.93 -27.48
N PRO A 80 -1.11 2.73 -28.52
CA PRO A 80 -0.19 2.31 -29.58
C PRO A 80 1.24 2.08 -29.04
N SER A 81 1.91 1.06 -29.55
CA SER A 81 3.31 0.73 -29.24
C SER A 81 4.33 1.79 -29.71
N LYS A 82 3.90 2.77 -30.52
CA LYS A 82 4.68 3.91 -31.01
C LYS A 82 4.10 5.25 -30.55
N THR A 83 3.69 5.35 -29.29
CA THR A 83 3.23 6.60 -28.69
C THR A 83 4.39 7.47 -28.23
N THR A 84 4.18 8.79 -28.24
CA THR A 84 5.11 9.69 -27.55
C THR A 84 5.01 9.48 -26.03
N PRO A 85 6.05 9.82 -25.26
CA PRO A 85 5.97 9.69 -23.80
C PRO A 85 4.80 10.46 -23.15
N PRO A 86 4.45 11.71 -23.55
CA PRO A 86 3.26 12.38 -23.02
C PRO A 86 1.95 11.64 -23.31
N GLN A 87 1.81 11.06 -24.50
CA GLN A 87 0.65 10.23 -24.86
C GLN A 87 0.59 8.96 -24.00
N THR A 88 1.74 8.34 -23.73
CA THR A 88 1.84 7.17 -22.85
C THR A 88 1.42 7.52 -21.42
N VAL A 89 1.93 8.63 -20.87
CA VAL A 89 1.55 9.11 -19.53
C VAL A 89 0.06 9.38 -19.43
N ALA A 90 -0.52 10.07 -20.42
CA ALA A 90 -1.95 10.37 -20.45
C ALA A 90 -2.80 9.08 -20.48
N ALA A 91 -2.44 8.12 -21.33
CA ALA A 91 -3.15 6.86 -21.45
C ALA A 91 -3.06 6.00 -20.17
N LEU A 92 -1.87 5.89 -19.58
CA LEU A 92 -1.67 5.14 -18.33
C LEU A 92 -2.34 5.83 -17.12
N SER A 93 -2.40 7.17 -17.10
CA SER A 93 -3.11 7.91 -16.05
C SER A 93 -4.62 7.70 -16.13
N ALA A 94 -5.19 7.68 -17.34
CA ALA A 94 -6.59 7.33 -17.55
C ALA A 94 -6.88 5.88 -17.11
N LEU A 95 -5.96 4.95 -17.41
CA LEU A 95 -6.04 3.57 -16.96
C LEU A 95 -6.04 3.44 -15.42
N ASP A 96 -5.16 4.17 -14.70
CA ASP A 96 -5.18 4.16 -13.23
C ASP A 96 -6.51 4.72 -12.67
N ALA A 97 -7.04 5.80 -13.26
CA ALA A 97 -8.31 6.37 -12.84
C ALA A 97 -9.47 5.36 -12.98
N SER A 98 -9.55 4.63 -14.10
CA SER A 98 -10.56 3.58 -14.28
C SER A 98 -10.37 2.42 -13.32
N LEU A 99 -9.13 2.00 -13.04
CA LEU A 99 -8.87 0.96 -12.04
C LEU A 99 -9.21 1.43 -10.62
N ALA A 100 -9.04 2.71 -10.31
CA ALA A 100 -9.44 3.30 -9.04
C ALA A 100 -10.96 3.26 -8.86
N ALA A 101 -11.72 3.60 -9.91
CA ALA A 101 -13.17 3.51 -9.94
C ALA A 101 -13.64 2.06 -9.73
N LEU A 102 -13.11 1.11 -10.51
CA LEU A 102 -13.39 -0.32 -10.36
C LEU A 102 -13.08 -0.82 -8.93
N HIS A 103 -11.96 -0.41 -8.35
CA HIS A 103 -11.62 -0.76 -6.97
C HIS A 103 -12.64 -0.21 -5.95
N GLY A 104 -13.10 1.04 -6.14
CA GLY A 104 -14.15 1.65 -5.33
C GLY A 104 -15.46 0.87 -5.42
N ASN A 105 -15.89 0.53 -6.63
CA ASN A 105 -17.09 -0.26 -6.91
C ASN A 105 -17.03 -1.63 -6.23
N LEU A 106 -15.92 -2.35 -6.36
CA LEU A 106 -15.72 -3.62 -5.68
C LEU A 106 -15.74 -3.50 -4.15
N GLY A 107 -15.22 -2.40 -3.61
CA GLY A 107 -15.32 -2.07 -2.19
C GLY A 107 -16.77 -1.90 -1.72
N ALA A 108 -17.59 -1.20 -2.51
CA ALA A 108 -19.02 -1.03 -2.23
C ALA A 108 -19.78 -2.37 -2.27
N ILE A 109 -19.52 -3.21 -3.28
CA ILE A 109 -20.13 -4.54 -3.41
C ILE A 109 -19.81 -5.42 -2.19
N LEU A 110 -18.56 -5.41 -1.70
CA LEU A 110 -18.17 -6.13 -0.48
C LEU A 110 -18.91 -5.62 0.77
N GLY A 111 -19.22 -4.32 0.81
CA GLY A 111 -20.05 -3.71 1.85
C GLY A 111 -21.49 -4.25 1.82
N GLU A 112 -22.14 -4.26 0.65
CA GLU A 112 -23.49 -4.80 0.48
C GLU A 112 -23.56 -6.29 0.79
N LEU A 113 -22.56 -7.07 0.37
CA LEU A 113 -22.47 -8.49 0.69
C LEU A 113 -22.36 -8.75 2.20
N SER A 114 -21.67 -7.88 2.93
CA SER A 114 -21.59 -7.95 4.39
C SER A 114 -22.96 -7.68 5.04
N LYS A 115 -23.75 -6.73 4.50
CA LYS A 115 -25.13 -6.48 4.94
C LYS A 115 -26.03 -7.68 4.65
N ALA A 116 -25.95 -8.26 3.44
CA ALA A 116 -26.70 -9.46 3.06
C ALA A 116 -26.43 -10.63 4.02
N ARG A 117 -25.15 -10.84 4.37
CA ARG A 117 -24.73 -11.85 5.33
C ARG A 117 -25.32 -11.61 6.71
N GLN A 118 -25.28 -10.37 7.21
CA GLN A 118 -25.84 -10.03 8.51
C GLN A 118 -27.37 -10.21 8.55
N ALA A 119 -28.05 -9.86 7.46
CA ALA A 119 -29.48 -10.12 7.31
C ALA A 119 -29.75 -11.63 7.35
N ALA A 120 -29.02 -12.44 6.58
CA ALA A 120 -29.17 -13.90 6.59
C ALA A 120 -28.95 -14.52 7.99
N ILE A 121 -27.95 -14.06 8.75
CA ILE A 121 -27.73 -14.49 10.14
C ILE A 121 -28.94 -14.18 11.02
N THR A 122 -29.50 -12.98 10.85
CA THR A 122 -30.63 -12.50 11.66
C THR A 122 -31.90 -13.28 11.35
N VAL A 123 -32.19 -13.48 10.07
CA VAL A 123 -33.40 -14.18 9.59
C VAL A 123 -33.38 -15.66 9.92
N LEU A 124 -32.21 -16.29 9.87
CA LEU A 124 -32.04 -17.73 10.07
C LEU A 124 -31.59 -18.07 11.49
N ARG A 125 -31.72 -17.14 12.44
CA ARG A 125 -31.43 -17.38 13.86
C ARG A 125 -32.36 -18.49 14.38
N GLY A 126 -31.77 -19.61 14.81
CA GLY A 126 -32.51 -20.81 15.24
C GLY A 126 -32.75 -21.86 14.15
N GLY A 127 -32.34 -21.59 12.91
CA GLY A 127 -32.35 -22.55 11.80
C GLY A 127 -30.94 -23.06 11.43
N ARG A 128 -30.77 -23.54 10.19
CA ARG A 128 -29.48 -23.97 9.63
C ARG A 128 -28.98 -22.92 8.60
N PRO A 129 -28.34 -21.81 9.03
CA PRO A 129 -27.86 -20.76 8.11
C PRO A 129 -26.68 -21.19 7.23
N GLY A 130 -26.04 -22.33 7.54
CA GLY A 130 -24.78 -22.79 6.94
C GLY A 130 -24.70 -22.66 5.41
N PRO A 131 -25.64 -23.22 4.63
CA PRO A 131 -25.57 -23.15 3.17
C PRO A 131 -25.62 -21.72 2.62
N MET A 132 -26.47 -20.85 3.18
CA MET A 132 -26.57 -19.45 2.73
C MET A 132 -25.31 -18.67 3.07
N LEU A 133 -24.79 -18.83 4.29
CA LEU A 133 -23.56 -18.15 4.70
C LEU A 133 -22.35 -18.62 3.88
N ALA A 134 -22.24 -19.93 3.62
CA ALA A 134 -21.19 -20.48 2.78
C ALA A 134 -21.23 -19.91 1.35
N ALA A 135 -22.43 -19.75 0.77
CA ALA A 135 -22.58 -19.16 -0.56
C ALA A 135 -22.14 -17.68 -0.60
N LEU A 136 -22.55 -16.87 0.39
CA LEU A 136 -22.13 -15.46 0.49
C LEU A 136 -20.62 -15.33 0.77
N ASP A 137 -20.06 -16.20 1.62
CA ASP A 137 -18.64 -16.19 1.95
C ASP A 137 -17.79 -16.59 0.73
N ALA A 138 -18.28 -17.46 -0.16
CA ALA A 138 -17.62 -17.78 -1.43
C ALA A 138 -17.51 -16.56 -2.36
N VAL A 139 -18.62 -15.83 -2.57
CA VAL A 139 -18.64 -14.59 -3.36
C VAL A 139 -17.63 -13.59 -2.78
N ARG A 140 -17.63 -13.43 -1.45
CA ARG A 140 -16.72 -12.51 -0.74
C ARG A 140 -15.27 -12.87 -0.97
N ALA A 141 -14.91 -14.14 -0.86
CA ALA A 141 -13.54 -14.61 -1.03
C ALA A 141 -13.03 -14.35 -2.46
N THR A 142 -13.86 -14.63 -3.47
CA THR A 142 -13.54 -14.35 -4.87
C THR A 142 -13.34 -12.85 -5.11
N LEU A 143 -14.29 -12.00 -4.67
CA LEU A 143 -14.18 -10.55 -4.81
C LEU A 143 -12.98 -9.95 -4.07
N THR A 144 -12.66 -10.44 -2.87
CA THR A 144 -11.49 -9.99 -2.10
C THR A 144 -10.19 -10.29 -2.85
N THR A 145 -10.12 -11.46 -3.48
CA THR A 145 -8.98 -11.84 -4.34
C THR A 145 -8.88 -10.91 -5.54
N THR A 146 -9.99 -10.65 -6.24
CA THR A 146 -10.05 -9.72 -7.38
C THR A 146 -9.61 -8.31 -7.00
N VAL A 147 -10.05 -7.79 -5.85
CA VAL A 147 -9.61 -6.49 -5.29
C VAL A 147 -8.10 -6.46 -5.06
N GLY A 148 -7.50 -7.56 -4.61
CA GLY A 148 -6.05 -7.69 -4.46
C GLY A 148 -5.31 -7.56 -5.79
N ILE A 149 -5.86 -8.16 -6.85
CA ILE A 149 -5.30 -8.09 -8.21
C ILE A 149 -5.42 -6.66 -8.74
N VAL A 150 -6.62 -6.04 -8.68
CA VAL A 150 -6.84 -4.64 -9.11
C VAL A 150 -5.83 -3.69 -8.45
N ASN A 151 -5.62 -3.80 -7.13
CA ASN A 151 -4.67 -2.94 -6.42
C ASN A 151 -3.23 -3.13 -6.89
N ARG A 152 -2.80 -4.38 -7.14
CA ARG A 152 -1.46 -4.65 -7.66
C ARG A 152 -1.30 -4.04 -9.06
N THR A 153 -2.29 -4.23 -9.93
CA THR A 153 -2.23 -3.68 -11.29
C THR A 153 -2.18 -2.16 -11.29
N ARG A 154 -2.86 -1.50 -10.35
CA ARG A 154 -2.74 -0.04 -10.14
C ARG A 154 -1.32 0.38 -9.74
N GLN A 155 -0.68 -0.37 -8.86
CA GLN A 155 0.71 -0.10 -8.47
C GLN A 155 1.64 -0.22 -9.69
N ASP A 156 1.46 -1.27 -10.50
CA ASP A 156 2.22 -1.47 -11.73
C ASP A 156 2.00 -0.34 -12.75
N VAL A 157 0.75 0.10 -12.93
CA VAL A 157 0.40 1.24 -13.79
C VAL A 157 1.02 2.54 -13.27
N THR A 158 0.96 2.79 -11.97
CA THR A 158 1.56 3.98 -11.33
C THR A 158 3.08 4.01 -11.53
N ALA A 159 3.74 2.86 -11.36
CA ALA A 159 5.17 2.72 -11.63
C ALA A 159 5.49 2.99 -13.11
N ALA A 160 4.67 2.47 -14.02
CA ALA A 160 4.81 2.71 -15.46
C ALA A 160 4.60 4.19 -15.84
N VAL A 161 3.64 4.89 -15.22
CA VAL A 161 3.45 6.35 -15.39
C VAL A 161 4.70 7.10 -14.95
N ALA A 162 5.24 6.77 -13.77
CA ALA A 162 6.43 7.42 -13.26
C ALA A 162 7.64 7.23 -14.19
N GLN A 163 7.81 6.01 -14.73
CA GLN A 163 8.85 5.70 -15.71
C GLN A 163 8.63 6.42 -17.06
N ALA A 164 7.40 6.45 -17.57
CA ALA A 164 7.10 7.15 -18.83
C ALA A 164 7.31 8.67 -18.69
N THR A 165 7.04 9.22 -17.51
CA THR A 165 7.28 10.64 -17.19
C THR A 165 8.77 10.96 -17.17
N SER A 166 9.62 10.09 -16.60
CA SER A 166 11.07 10.31 -16.58
C SER A 166 11.72 10.20 -17.96
N LEU A 167 11.18 9.36 -18.84
CA LEU A 167 11.63 9.23 -20.24
C LEU A 167 11.11 10.36 -21.14
N GLY A 168 10.01 10.99 -20.74
CA GLY A 168 9.21 11.90 -21.54
C GLY A 168 9.54 13.37 -21.44
N ASP A 169 10.70 13.70 -20.89
CA ASP A 169 11.12 15.05 -20.62
C ASP A 169 12.33 15.42 -21.51
N PRO A 170 12.13 15.85 -22.77
CA PRO A 170 13.22 16.21 -23.67
C PRO A 170 13.77 17.62 -23.39
N GLY A 171 13.25 18.35 -22.39
CA GLY A 171 13.62 19.76 -22.16
C GLY A 171 13.24 20.39 -20.82
N GLY A 172 12.57 19.68 -19.91
CA GLY A 172 12.27 20.09 -18.53
C GLY A 172 12.96 19.21 -17.48
N GLY A 173 13.84 18.31 -17.92
CA GLY A 173 14.58 17.42 -17.04
C GLY A 173 15.36 18.21 -16.01
N PHE A 174 14.93 18.13 -14.76
CA PHE A 174 15.92 17.93 -13.70
C PHE A 174 16.58 16.60 -14.04
N ALA A 175 17.64 16.67 -14.86
CA ALA A 175 18.39 15.52 -15.28
C ALA A 175 18.69 14.66 -14.05
N ALA A 176 18.41 13.37 -14.11
CA ALA A 176 19.17 12.42 -13.32
C ALA A 176 20.63 12.69 -13.68
N GLY A 177 21.38 13.29 -12.75
CA GLY A 177 22.67 13.92 -13.05
C GLY A 177 22.72 15.46 -12.96
N ARG A 178 21.68 16.15 -12.46
CA ARG A 178 21.87 17.50 -11.88
C ARG A 178 22.52 17.39 -10.50
N ALA A 179 23.69 16.73 -10.45
CA ALA A 179 24.78 17.43 -9.79
C ALA A 179 24.87 18.82 -10.44
N THR A 180 25.21 19.86 -9.70
CA THR A 180 25.72 21.14 -10.26
C THR A 180 24.79 22.29 -10.65
N ALA A 181 23.59 22.45 -10.09
CA ALA A 181 23.12 23.84 -9.88
C ALA A 181 23.01 24.11 -8.39
N ASP A 182 23.65 25.18 -7.92
CA ASP A 182 23.54 25.61 -6.55
C ASP A 182 22.08 25.81 -6.19
N LEU A 183 21.64 25.10 -5.13
CA LEU A 183 20.39 25.42 -4.47
C LEU A 183 20.45 26.91 -4.16
N THR A 184 19.40 27.63 -4.52
CA THR A 184 19.27 29.03 -4.16
C THR A 184 19.40 29.19 -2.65
N ALA A 185 19.80 30.38 -2.19
CA ALA A 185 19.90 30.64 -0.74
C ALA A 185 18.57 30.38 -0.01
N ASP A 186 17.44 30.61 -0.69
CA ASP A 186 16.10 30.27 -0.19
C ASP A 186 15.91 28.76 -0.04
N GLU A 187 16.22 27.98 -1.09
CA GLU A 187 16.15 26.52 -1.05
C GLU A 187 17.04 25.93 0.06
N GLN A 188 18.26 26.43 0.21
CA GLN A 188 19.15 26.03 1.30
C GLN A 188 18.52 26.32 2.67
N THR A 189 17.88 27.48 2.83
CA THR A 189 17.19 27.86 4.07
C THR A 189 16.02 26.92 4.37
N ARG A 190 15.29 26.49 3.34
CA ARG A 190 14.14 25.57 3.45
C ARG A 190 14.53 24.12 3.70
N ILE A 191 15.77 23.72 3.39
CA ILE A 191 16.31 22.39 3.68
C ILE A 191 16.86 22.29 5.10
N ARG A 192 17.43 23.37 5.66
CA ARG A 192 18.07 23.35 6.99
C ARG A 192 17.22 22.69 8.09
N PRO A 193 15.91 22.95 8.22
CA PRO A 193 15.09 22.30 9.25
C PRO A 193 14.98 20.79 9.10
N MET A 194 15.23 20.27 7.90
CA MET A 194 15.15 18.85 7.57
C MET A 194 16.46 18.12 7.85
N LEU A 195 17.57 18.79 8.14
CA LEU A 195 18.84 18.13 8.41
C LEU A 195 18.81 17.38 9.75
N PRO A 196 19.50 16.23 9.88
CA PRO A 196 19.60 15.54 11.16
C PRO A 196 20.43 16.37 12.15
N VAL A 197 19.95 16.44 13.40
CA VAL A 197 20.55 17.21 14.50
C VAL A 197 20.82 16.36 15.75
N THR A 198 20.40 15.09 15.77
CA THR A 198 20.63 14.16 16.88
C THR A 198 22.06 13.57 16.82
N GLU A 199 22.52 13.05 17.96
CA GLU A 199 23.87 12.49 18.08
C GLU A 199 24.07 11.26 17.16
N GLY A 200 25.30 11.08 16.68
CA GLY A 200 25.71 9.91 15.89
C GLY A 200 25.50 10.06 14.37
N TRP A 201 24.89 11.15 13.92
CA TRP A 201 24.88 11.52 12.51
C TRP A 201 26.18 12.20 12.11
N THR A 202 26.84 11.66 11.09
CA THR A 202 28.05 12.24 10.50
C THR A 202 27.73 12.80 9.13
N ARG A 203 27.97 14.09 8.92
CA ARG A 203 27.90 14.68 7.58
C ARG A 203 29.05 14.16 6.72
N VAL A 204 28.74 13.73 5.51
CA VAL A 204 29.68 13.20 4.51
C VAL A 204 29.45 13.96 3.21
N ASP A 205 30.51 14.54 2.65
CA ASP A 205 30.43 15.18 1.35
C ASP A 205 30.21 14.14 0.25
N ALA A 206 29.43 14.46 -0.78
CA ALA A 206 29.11 13.51 -1.86
C ALA A 206 30.35 12.83 -2.47
N LYS A 207 31.47 13.55 -2.61
CA LYS A 207 32.73 12.99 -3.13
C LYS A 207 33.31 11.86 -2.26
N ASP A 208 33.05 11.90 -0.95
CA ASP A 208 33.57 10.96 0.05
C ASP A 208 32.55 9.85 0.37
N THR A 209 31.30 9.99 -0.09
CA THR A 209 30.27 8.96 -0.03
C THR A 209 30.62 7.76 -0.93
N PRO A 210 30.33 6.50 -0.55
CA PRO A 210 30.49 5.36 -1.46
C PRO A 210 29.72 5.51 -2.78
N SER A 211 30.25 4.98 -3.89
CA SER A 211 29.63 5.16 -5.21
C SER A 211 28.24 4.57 -5.28
N HIS A 212 28.02 3.37 -4.74
CA HIS A 212 26.70 2.73 -4.77
C HIS A 212 25.64 3.49 -3.96
N VAL A 213 26.04 4.22 -2.92
CA VAL A 213 25.13 5.11 -2.17
C VAL A 213 24.76 6.33 -3.01
N ARG A 214 25.72 6.92 -3.73
CA ARG A 214 25.44 8.01 -4.67
C ARG A 214 24.54 7.55 -5.82
N ASP A 215 24.82 6.38 -6.38
CA ASP A 215 24.06 5.81 -7.48
C ASP A 215 22.61 5.54 -7.06
N ALA A 216 22.40 5.02 -5.85
CA ALA A 216 21.07 4.84 -5.26
C ALA A 216 20.32 6.17 -5.05
N ALA A 217 21.03 7.26 -4.77
CA ALA A 217 20.46 8.60 -4.60
C ALA A 217 20.36 9.40 -5.90
N ALA A 218 20.80 8.86 -7.05
CA ALA A 218 20.95 9.63 -8.30
C ALA A 218 19.64 10.27 -8.79
N ASP A 219 18.50 9.64 -8.47
CA ASP A 219 17.16 10.10 -8.85
C ASP A 219 16.42 10.84 -7.72
N PHE A 220 17.08 11.08 -6.57
CA PHE A 220 16.45 11.77 -5.45
C PHE A 220 16.29 13.26 -5.75
N LYS A 221 15.10 13.77 -5.45
CA LYS A 221 14.79 15.20 -5.55
C LYS A 221 15.04 15.88 -4.20
N PRO A 222 15.58 17.11 -4.16
CA PRO A 222 15.65 17.89 -2.94
C PRO A 222 14.29 17.92 -2.23
N ARG A 223 14.33 17.80 -0.90
CA ARG A 223 13.17 17.76 -0.04
C ARG A 223 13.19 18.97 0.87
N PHE A 224 12.12 19.76 0.78
CA PHE A 224 11.96 21.00 1.53
C PHE A 224 11.05 20.79 2.74
N ASP A 225 11.11 21.72 3.69
CA ASP A 225 10.13 21.79 4.78
C ASP A 225 8.69 21.72 4.22
N LYS A 226 7.85 20.91 4.87
CA LYS A 226 6.44 20.64 4.53
C LYS A 226 6.18 20.02 3.15
N ASP A 227 7.19 19.42 2.52
CA ASP A 227 7.00 18.66 1.29
C ASP A 227 6.08 17.44 1.54
N PRO A 228 4.91 17.34 0.89
CA PRO A 228 3.93 16.28 1.14
C PRO A 228 4.31 14.94 0.49
N ARG A 229 5.39 14.88 -0.28
CA ARG A 229 5.82 13.66 -0.95
C ARG A 229 6.14 12.56 0.06
N GLU A 230 5.81 11.33 -0.30
CA GLU A 230 6.21 10.14 0.45
C GLU A 230 7.74 10.03 0.51
N THR A 231 8.27 9.58 1.66
CA THR A 231 9.70 9.30 1.84
C THR A 231 10.08 8.04 1.05
N VAL A 232 11.21 8.10 0.37
CA VAL A 232 11.76 7.00 -0.43
C VAL A 232 13.02 6.48 0.23
N VAL A 233 13.15 5.15 0.30
CA VAL A 233 14.36 4.44 0.68
C VAL A 233 14.76 3.51 -0.47
N ILE A 234 16.04 3.51 -0.82
CA ILE A 234 16.63 2.45 -1.64
C ILE A 234 17.35 1.46 -0.73
N TYR A 235 17.05 0.18 -0.89
CA TYR A 235 17.68 -0.92 -0.18
C TYR A 235 17.88 -2.10 -1.15
N ASP A 236 19.11 -2.58 -1.31
CA ASP A 236 19.44 -3.69 -2.23
C ASP A 236 18.98 -3.43 -3.69
N GLY A 237 19.01 -2.15 -4.11
CA GLY A 237 18.51 -1.69 -5.42
C GLY A 237 16.98 -1.52 -5.49
N ASP A 238 16.23 -2.02 -4.51
CA ASP A 238 14.78 -1.91 -4.45
C ASP A 238 14.33 -0.58 -3.84
N LYS A 239 13.27 -0.02 -4.42
CA LYS A 239 12.65 1.22 -3.95
C LYS A 239 11.51 0.92 -2.98
N HIS A 240 11.64 1.42 -1.76
CA HIS A 240 10.61 1.40 -0.72
C HIS A 240 10.07 2.82 -0.50
N VAL A 241 8.75 2.96 -0.40
CA VAL A 241 8.10 4.27 -0.27
C VAL A 241 7.21 4.30 0.96
N SER A 242 7.28 5.33 1.81
CA SER A 242 6.38 5.52 2.96
C SER A 242 4.92 5.63 2.49
N GLY A 243 3.92 5.10 3.22
CA GLY A 243 2.52 5.17 2.78
C GLY A 243 2.00 3.91 2.06
N GLY A 244 0.68 3.65 2.16
CA GLY A 244 0.00 2.40 1.73
C GLY A 244 -0.47 1.38 2.80
N ARG A 245 -1.60 1.66 3.51
CA ARG A 245 -2.12 0.93 4.71
C ARG A 245 -2.15 -0.61 4.70
N ARG A 246 -2.30 -1.27 3.54
CA ARG A 246 -2.54 -2.72 3.49
C ARG A 246 -1.28 -3.58 3.53
N GLN A 247 -0.10 -3.03 3.26
CA GLN A 247 1.15 -3.80 3.28
C GLN A 247 1.75 -3.93 4.70
N TYR A 248 1.07 -3.42 5.74
CA TYR A 248 1.67 -3.15 7.06
C TYR A 248 1.27 -4.07 8.18
N GLN A 249 0.17 -4.81 8.01
CA GLN A 249 -0.31 -5.72 9.05
C GLN A 249 0.80 -6.70 9.44
N THR A 250 1.52 -7.22 8.45
CA THR A 250 2.64 -8.15 8.70
C THR A 250 3.77 -7.58 9.57
N MET A 251 4.03 -6.27 9.54
CA MET A 251 5.08 -5.69 10.38
C MET A 251 4.60 -5.34 11.78
N ALA A 252 3.35 -4.87 11.91
CA ALA A 252 2.73 -4.65 13.22
C ALA A 252 2.57 -5.96 13.99
N ASP A 253 2.39 -7.08 13.28
CA ASP A 253 2.25 -8.42 13.87
C ASP A 253 3.55 -8.95 14.48
N ASP A 254 4.71 -8.52 13.98
CA ASP A 254 6.03 -8.92 14.51
C ASP A 254 6.43 -8.18 15.80
N LEU A 255 5.80 -7.04 16.07
CA LEU A 255 6.21 -6.13 17.14
C LEU A 255 5.29 -6.24 18.36
N ASP A 256 5.90 -6.25 19.54
CA ASP A 256 5.22 -6.25 20.83
C ASP A 256 4.79 -4.82 21.17
N SER A 257 3.52 -4.49 20.89
CA SER A 257 2.95 -3.18 21.23
C SER A 257 2.97 -2.90 22.73
N GLY A 258 3.06 -3.94 23.57
CA GLY A 258 3.24 -3.85 25.02
C GLY A 258 4.56 -3.18 25.43
N ARG A 259 5.54 -3.13 24.53
CA ARG A 259 6.86 -2.51 24.75
C ARG A 259 7.03 -1.15 24.07
N ILE A 260 6.03 -0.70 23.32
CA ILE A 260 5.99 0.64 22.73
C ILE A 260 5.21 1.52 23.69
N LEU A 261 5.87 2.54 24.25
CA LEU A 261 5.29 3.38 25.30
C LEU A 261 4.78 4.69 24.72
N ARG A 262 3.58 5.07 25.18
CA ARG A 262 2.99 6.40 24.98
C ARG A 262 3.76 7.45 25.77
N PRO A 263 3.57 8.75 25.48
CA PRO A 263 4.13 9.83 26.29
C PRO A 263 3.77 9.77 27.79
N ASP A 264 2.65 9.13 28.14
CA ASP A 264 2.22 8.90 29.53
C ASP A 264 2.82 7.64 30.19
N GLY A 265 3.78 6.98 29.52
CA GLY A 265 4.44 5.77 29.99
C GLY A 265 3.62 4.48 29.88
N ARG A 266 2.38 4.54 29.39
CA ARG A 266 1.56 3.34 29.20
C ARG A 266 1.86 2.67 27.85
N PRO A 267 1.77 1.34 27.75
CA PRO A 267 1.89 0.67 26.45
C PRO A 267 0.80 1.08 25.46
N TYR A 268 1.10 1.01 24.17
CA TYR A 268 0.07 1.13 23.14
C TYR A 268 -0.78 -0.15 23.05
N PRO A 269 -2.11 -0.04 22.81
CA PRO A 269 -2.96 -1.21 22.59
C PRO A 269 -2.59 -1.95 21.30
N HIS A 270 -2.06 -1.23 20.31
CA HIS A 270 -1.58 -1.75 19.03
C HIS A 270 -0.36 -0.95 18.58
N VAL A 271 0.51 -1.54 17.77
CA VAL A 271 1.66 -0.83 17.18
C VAL A 271 1.12 0.36 16.37
N PRO A 272 1.59 1.60 16.60
CA PRO A 272 1.06 2.76 15.88
C PRO A 272 1.25 2.64 14.37
N ASP A 273 0.19 2.86 13.59
CA ASP A 273 0.24 2.73 12.13
C ASP A 273 1.32 3.59 11.48
N HIS A 274 1.43 4.87 11.89
CA HIS A 274 2.42 5.82 11.35
C HIS A 274 3.87 5.36 11.58
N PHE A 275 4.11 4.51 12.58
CA PHE A 275 5.42 3.95 12.83
C PHE A 275 5.75 2.87 11.79
N VAL A 276 4.79 2.01 11.47
CA VAL A 276 5.01 0.89 10.55
C VAL A 276 4.92 1.25 9.06
N VAL A 277 4.42 2.44 8.73
CA VAL A 277 4.36 2.88 7.33
C VAL A 277 5.71 3.35 6.79
N HIS A 278 6.65 3.69 7.68
CA HIS A 278 7.95 4.24 7.31
C HIS A 278 8.87 3.19 6.65
N PRO A 279 9.57 3.55 5.56
CA PRO A 279 10.30 2.58 4.75
C PRO A 279 11.52 1.97 5.47
N GLU A 280 12.16 2.66 6.39
CA GLU A 280 13.29 2.14 7.21
C GLU A 280 12.84 0.95 8.06
N MET A 281 11.62 1.04 8.60
CA MET A 281 11.02 -0.03 9.38
C MET A 281 10.75 -1.27 8.51
N ARG A 282 10.42 -1.09 7.22
CA ARG A 282 10.25 -2.21 6.27
C ARG A 282 11.56 -2.93 6.01
N VAL A 283 12.68 -2.20 5.95
CA VAL A 283 14.00 -2.82 5.84
C VAL A 283 14.30 -3.61 7.10
N ALA A 284 14.01 -3.08 8.30
CA ALA A 284 14.15 -3.84 9.54
C ALA A 284 13.29 -5.12 9.56
N ALA A 285 12.05 -5.07 9.04
CA ALA A 285 11.22 -6.26 8.87
C ALA A 285 11.82 -7.27 7.90
N THR A 286 12.37 -6.80 6.77
CA THR A 286 13.10 -7.64 5.82
C THR A 286 14.30 -8.30 6.48
N MET A 287 15.06 -7.57 7.30
CA MET A 287 16.18 -8.13 8.07
C MET A 287 15.72 -9.25 9.00
N ARG A 288 14.63 -9.08 9.74
CA ARG A 288 14.06 -10.14 10.59
C ARG A 288 13.65 -11.36 9.78
N LYS A 289 12.85 -11.15 8.73
CA LYS A 289 12.30 -12.22 7.89
C LYS A 289 13.38 -13.02 7.17
N ARG A 290 14.47 -12.38 6.76
CA ARG A 290 15.58 -12.99 6.02
C ARG A 290 16.79 -13.33 6.91
N ASN A 291 16.68 -13.14 8.22
CA ASN A 291 17.77 -13.32 9.19
C ASN A 291 19.06 -12.57 8.79
N LEU A 292 18.92 -11.31 8.35
CA LEU A 292 20.06 -10.47 7.95
C LEU A 292 20.62 -9.75 9.17
N THR A 293 21.94 -9.75 9.28
CA THR A 293 22.69 -9.06 10.34
C THR A 293 23.23 -7.70 9.90
N ASP A 294 23.16 -7.39 8.60
CA ASP A 294 23.68 -6.15 8.03
C ASP A 294 22.70 -5.63 6.97
N ALA A 295 22.51 -4.32 6.92
CA ALA A 295 21.75 -3.63 5.90
C ALA A 295 22.33 -2.22 5.70
N GLU A 296 22.24 -1.72 4.47
CA GLU A 296 22.57 -0.35 4.15
C GLU A 296 21.46 0.25 3.31
N ILE A 297 20.98 1.42 3.72
CA ILE A 297 19.83 2.08 3.10
C ILE A 297 20.16 3.53 2.74
N VAL A 298 19.54 4.02 1.68
CA VAL A 298 19.68 5.42 1.23
C VAL A 298 18.31 6.07 1.19
N VAL A 299 18.12 7.16 1.92
CA VAL A 299 16.82 7.80 2.16
C VAL A 299 16.79 9.21 1.56
N ASP A 300 15.73 9.55 0.82
CA ASP A 300 15.52 10.87 0.19
C ASP A 300 15.03 11.96 1.17
N ASN A 301 15.02 11.61 2.45
CA ASN A 301 14.52 12.39 3.57
C ASN A 301 15.36 12.07 4.80
N THR A 302 15.23 12.89 5.82
CA THR A 302 15.81 12.61 7.12
C THR A 302 14.90 11.73 7.94
N MET A 303 15.49 10.74 8.61
CA MET A 303 14.79 9.78 9.46
C MET A 303 13.99 10.51 10.54
N CYS A 304 12.73 10.08 10.75
CA CYS A 304 11.89 10.71 11.75
C CYS A 304 12.51 10.57 13.16
N GLY A 305 12.47 11.65 13.94
CA GLY A 305 13.13 11.79 15.24
C GLY A 305 14.57 12.30 15.20
N SER A 306 15.12 12.52 14.01
CA SER A 306 16.46 13.10 13.90
C SER A 306 16.46 14.59 13.56
N ARG A 307 15.31 15.23 13.30
CA ARG A 307 15.22 16.62 12.83
C ARG A 307 14.96 17.57 14.00
N GLY A 308 15.26 18.85 13.80
CA GLY A 308 15.10 19.86 14.85
C GLY A 308 13.70 19.95 15.44
N PHE A 309 12.65 19.70 14.63
CA PHE A 309 11.25 19.83 15.05
C PHE A 309 10.64 18.55 15.63
N ASP A 310 11.25 17.37 15.40
CA ASP A 310 10.71 16.08 15.85
C ASP A 310 11.67 15.26 16.73
N ARG A 311 12.87 15.77 17.03
CA ARG A 311 13.87 15.07 17.86
C ARG A 311 13.41 14.70 19.27
N ASP A 312 12.49 15.47 19.81
CA ASP A 312 11.97 15.28 21.17
C ASP A 312 10.68 14.45 21.16
N ASP A 313 10.22 14.00 19.98
CA ASP A 313 9.07 13.11 19.87
C ASP A 313 9.47 11.68 20.26
N ALA A 314 8.70 11.11 21.17
CA ALA A 314 8.89 9.73 21.62
C ALA A 314 8.64 8.74 20.48
N LEU A 315 7.70 9.04 19.56
CA LEU A 315 7.21 8.13 18.52
C LEU A 315 7.94 8.29 17.18
N THR A 316 9.23 7.98 17.20
CA THR A 316 10.09 8.19 16.04
C THR A 316 10.85 6.94 15.62
N CYS A 317 11.25 6.95 14.36
CA CYS A 317 12.04 5.93 13.70
C CYS A 317 13.36 5.77 14.46
N GLU A 318 13.99 6.90 14.81
CA GLU A 318 15.25 6.91 15.51
C GLU A 318 15.20 6.19 16.87
N ASN A 319 14.11 6.36 17.62
CA ASN A 319 13.96 5.76 18.94
C ASN A 319 13.65 4.25 18.90
N TYR A 320 12.87 3.81 17.91
CA TYR A 320 12.33 2.45 17.92
C TYR A 320 12.96 1.50 16.89
N LEU A 321 13.59 2.02 15.83
CA LEU A 321 14.28 1.19 14.83
C LEU A 321 15.31 0.23 15.46
N PRO A 322 16.15 0.63 16.46
CA PRO A 322 17.01 -0.32 17.18
C PRO A 322 16.25 -1.52 17.74
N GLY A 323 15.12 -1.28 18.40
CA GLY A 323 14.30 -2.33 19.02
C GLY A 323 13.56 -3.20 18.02
N ALA A 324 13.27 -2.68 16.83
CA ALA A 324 12.60 -3.41 15.76
C ALA A 324 13.56 -4.26 14.92
N MET A 325 14.86 -4.02 14.96
CA MET A 325 15.86 -4.80 14.23
C MET A 325 16.28 -6.07 15.00
N PRO A 326 16.76 -7.14 14.32
CA PRO A 326 17.32 -8.31 14.99
C PRO A 326 18.45 -7.94 15.98
N VAL A 327 18.58 -8.70 17.07
CA VAL A 327 19.63 -8.50 18.08
C VAL A 327 21.02 -8.54 17.43
N ASN A 328 21.88 -7.59 17.77
CA ASN A 328 23.25 -7.44 17.25
C ASN A 328 23.35 -7.27 15.73
N SER A 329 22.24 -6.97 15.05
CA SER A 329 22.28 -6.57 13.64
C SER A 329 22.70 -5.10 13.50
N ARG A 330 23.10 -4.71 12.29
CA ARG A 330 23.56 -3.37 11.96
C ARG A 330 22.81 -2.85 10.75
N MET A 331 22.35 -1.61 10.80
CA MET A 331 21.79 -0.90 9.66
C MET A 331 22.52 0.43 9.49
N THR A 332 23.18 0.62 8.36
CA THR A 332 23.77 1.92 7.99
C THR A 332 22.73 2.71 7.22
N VAL A 333 22.35 3.88 7.75
CA VAL A 333 21.38 4.78 7.14
C VAL A 333 22.12 5.96 6.55
N TRP A 334 21.99 6.15 5.25
CA TRP A 334 22.41 7.34 4.53
C TRP A 334 21.19 8.18 4.22
N VAL A 335 21.16 9.44 4.64
CA VAL A 335 20.09 10.38 4.30
C VAL A 335 20.64 11.49 3.43
N THR A 336 19.86 11.92 2.45
CA THR A 336 20.12 13.13 1.69
C THR A 336 18.82 13.87 1.43
N VAL A 337 18.77 15.12 1.86
CA VAL A 337 17.60 16.01 1.68
C VAL A 337 17.81 17.00 0.55
N ASP A 338 19.01 17.07 -0.02
CA ASP A 338 19.39 18.01 -1.08
C ASP A 338 19.60 17.32 -2.44
N GLY A 339 19.05 16.12 -2.59
CA GLY A 339 19.12 15.35 -3.84
C GLY A 339 20.51 14.76 -4.10
N GLY A 340 21.20 14.30 -3.06
CA GLY A 340 22.49 13.61 -3.17
C GLY A 340 23.72 14.51 -3.18
N ARG A 341 23.60 15.79 -2.78
CA ARG A 341 24.77 16.70 -2.71
C ARG A 341 25.52 16.59 -1.40
N THR A 342 24.78 16.43 -0.31
CA THR A 342 25.32 16.11 1.00
C THR A 342 24.61 14.89 1.54
N PHE A 343 25.38 14.05 2.21
CA PHE A 343 24.86 12.89 2.89
C PHE A 343 25.08 13.03 4.39
N HIS A 344 24.17 12.48 5.16
CA HIS A 344 24.41 12.23 6.57
C HIS A 344 24.30 10.75 6.81
N ARG A 345 25.25 10.21 7.55
CA ARG A 345 25.36 8.78 7.81
C ARG A 345 25.19 8.52 9.30
N LYS A 346 24.40 7.50 9.65
CA LYS A 346 24.35 6.93 11.00
C LYS A 346 24.31 5.41 10.91
N THR A 347 24.97 4.74 11.85
CA THR A 347 24.90 3.28 11.99
C THR A 347 24.06 2.95 13.21
N ILE A 348 23.02 2.16 13.02
CA ILE A 348 22.06 1.76 14.06
C ILE A 348 22.30 0.29 14.40
N ILE A 349 22.34 -0.02 15.69
CA ILE A 349 22.53 -1.39 16.20
C ILE A 349 21.19 -1.93 16.68
N GLY A 350 20.83 -3.11 16.18
CA GLY A 350 19.60 -3.78 16.54
C GLY A 350 19.68 -4.39 17.94
N THR A 351 18.67 -4.10 18.76
CA THR A 351 18.54 -4.62 20.13
C THR A 351 17.46 -5.69 20.24
N GLY A 352 16.57 -5.79 19.24
CA GLY A 352 15.45 -6.74 19.21
C GLY A 352 14.44 -6.57 20.33
N THR A 353 14.51 -5.48 21.10
CA THR A 353 13.70 -5.30 22.31
C THR A 353 12.21 -5.19 22.03
N LEU A 354 11.80 -4.83 20.81
CA LEU A 354 10.39 -4.70 20.44
C LEU A 354 9.83 -5.94 19.71
N ILE A 355 10.67 -6.92 19.38
CA ILE A 355 10.23 -8.10 18.63
C ILE A 355 9.47 -9.04 19.58
N ARG A 356 8.32 -9.55 19.13
CA ARG A 356 7.60 -10.61 19.84
C ARG A 356 8.47 -11.88 19.88
N ARG A 357 8.54 -12.51 21.05
CA ARG A 357 9.31 -13.75 21.24
C ARG A 357 8.49 -14.98 20.86
#